data_AF-J9F803-F1
#
_entry.id   AF-J9F803-F1
#
_cell.length_a   1.000
_cell.length_b   1.000
_cell.length_c   1.000
_cell.angle_alpha   90.00
_cell.angle_beta   90.00
_cell.angle_gamma   90.00
#
_symmetry.space_group_name_H-M   'P 1'
#
loop_
_entity.id
_entity.type
_entity.pdbx_description
1 polymer ?
#
loop_
_entity_poly.entity_id
_entity_poly.type
_entity_poly.pdbx_seq_one_letter_code
_entity_poly.pdbx_strand_id
1 'polypeptide(L)'
;MKQLMGNNLKKKGSSEEGNDWYRDRIELKSGHNVISWTVMSYRLDAFYNNDVITISHIDVYGLQQVRKCTKCPGGTYSGIGAKQCRFCRAGYYSSPGSMQCIRCPLSQYSHARSAFCINRPICSLNDYYPVLKPCINGKTRTIFVKVQPNICRDDLNGAIKIPAPGNEISCPKCNPGMHLNSTGQCVFCQKNYYSHGEECHRCPIDTLPNYGYHYIIWNTLPPNMFTKCEYIVEVDPFFVLKGDSMSCTIDNAWIPTGSMIQTSSTQEKGIALELGLQIHDGFSNPLLAFNELTSSHNPIAHITFDFEMKCADDSCVLYFIEDAPSQSYYRILTDFSGTQHYQSYSYPIISPNPTQFLFVFVRSRSSTKEDVITDRAFIYRINVTNVGDKSGGASTCLQCPKYNGKCVHCLAAILRSYYQF
;
A
#
# COMPACT_ATOMS: atom_id res chain seq x y z
N MET A 1 8.13 -34.34 8.46
CA MET A 1 8.48 -33.98 7.07
C MET A 1 8.76 -35.24 6.28
N LYS A 2 8.24 -35.33 5.06
CA LYS A 2 8.44 -36.47 4.15
C LYS A 2 9.53 -36.18 3.12
N GLN A 3 10.54 -37.05 3.04
CA GLN A 3 11.58 -36.98 2.01
C GLN A 3 11.30 -38.08 0.99
N LEU A 4 10.74 -37.72 -0.16
CA LEU A 4 10.68 -38.64 -1.31
C LEU A 4 12.06 -38.66 -1.96
N MET A 5 12.90 -39.61 -1.59
CA MET A 5 14.22 -39.78 -2.24
C MET A 5 14.14 -40.73 -3.44
N GLY A 6 14.50 -40.21 -4.61
CA GLY A 6 15.30 -40.95 -5.58
C GLY A 6 16.77 -40.90 -5.18
N ASN A 7 17.23 -42.01 -4.59
CA ASN A 7 18.61 -42.45 -4.30
C ASN A 7 19.58 -41.59 -3.43
N ASN A 8 19.88 -42.21 -2.29
CA ASN A 8 21.13 -42.26 -1.50
C ASN A 8 21.74 -40.96 -0.98
N LEU A 9 21.44 -40.67 0.29
CA LEU A 9 22.44 -40.41 1.35
C LEU A 9 21.78 -40.61 2.72
N LYS A 10 22.01 -41.78 3.34
CA LYS A 10 21.54 -42.09 4.70
C LYS A 10 22.35 -41.29 5.73
N LYS A 11 21.70 -40.40 6.49
CA LYS A 11 22.19 -39.96 7.81
C LYS A 11 21.52 -40.81 8.90
N LYS A 12 22.34 -41.34 9.80
CA LYS A 12 21.95 -42.19 10.95
C LYS A 12 21.07 -41.39 11.93
N GLY A 13 19.85 -41.87 12.16
CA GLY A 13 18.95 -41.50 13.25
C GLY A 13 17.79 -42.50 13.27
N SER A 14 17.47 -43.04 14.43
CA SER A 14 16.69 -44.28 14.65
C SER A 14 15.35 -44.32 13.90
N SER A 15 15.21 -45.34 13.05
CA SER A 15 13.97 -45.74 12.41
C SER A 15 13.09 -46.53 13.37
N GLU A 16 11.87 -46.07 13.61
CA GLU A 16 10.74 -46.95 13.85
C GLU A 16 9.69 -46.72 12.74
N GLU A 17 9.50 -47.80 11.97
CA GLU A 17 8.31 -48.17 11.21
C GLU A 17 7.74 -47.20 10.14
N GLY A 18 8.07 -47.51 8.88
CA GLY A 18 7.06 -47.72 7.85
C GLY A 18 6.38 -46.52 7.21
N ASN A 19 6.87 -45.29 7.41
CA ASN A 19 6.31 -44.14 6.70
C ASN A 19 7.37 -43.03 6.60
N ASP A 20 7.55 -42.43 5.42
CA ASP A 20 8.49 -41.32 5.19
C ASP A 20 8.08 -40.06 6.00
N TRP A 21 8.02 -40.10 7.32
CA TRP A 21 7.57 -38.99 8.15
C TRP A 21 8.59 -38.75 9.25
N TYR A 22 9.31 -37.64 9.13
CA TYR A 22 10.20 -37.15 10.16
C TYR A 22 9.43 -36.39 11.24
N ARG A 23 9.64 -36.76 12.51
CA ARG A 23 9.12 -36.06 13.68
C ARG A 23 10.29 -35.47 14.46
N ASP A 24 10.17 -34.19 14.83
CA ASP A 24 11.14 -33.49 15.66
C ASP A 24 10.44 -32.86 16.88
N ARG A 25 11.16 -32.69 17.98
CA ARG A 25 10.68 -32.00 19.19
C ARG A 25 11.66 -30.92 19.58
N ILE A 26 11.17 -29.68 19.63
CA ILE A 26 11.96 -28.51 19.98
C ILE A 26 11.45 -27.98 21.31
N GLU A 27 12.33 -27.85 22.30
CA GLU A 27 12.01 -27.15 23.54
C GLU A 27 11.93 -25.65 23.28
N LEU A 28 10.75 -25.06 23.50
CA LEU A 28 10.53 -23.63 23.36
C LEU A 28 10.92 -22.90 24.64
N LYS A 29 11.62 -21.77 24.51
CA LYS A 29 11.98 -20.93 25.66
C LYS A 29 10.75 -20.16 26.15
N SER A 30 10.77 -19.72 27.41
CA SER A 30 9.75 -18.78 27.90
C SER A 30 9.82 -17.48 27.08
N GLY A 31 8.67 -17.02 26.59
CA GLY A 31 8.56 -15.80 25.76
C GLY A 31 8.36 -16.10 24.27
N HIS A 32 8.74 -15.14 23.42
CA HIS A 32 8.51 -15.22 21.98
C HIS A 32 9.47 -16.24 21.35
N ASN A 33 8.91 -17.21 20.61
CA ASN A 33 9.67 -18.16 19.82
C ASN A 33 9.23 -18.03 18.37
N VAL A 34 10.18 -17.89 17.46
CA VAL A 34 9.93 -18.00 16.02
C VAL A 34 10.41 -19.37 15.59
N ILE A 35 9.50 -20.18 15.04
CA ILE A 35 9.83 -21.46 14.43
C ILE A 35 9.70 -21.26 12.93
N SER A 36 10.82 -21.29 12.22
CA SER A 36 10.88 -21.14 10.77
C SER A 36 11.35 -22.44 10.13
N TRP A 37 10.67 -22.86 9.07
CA TRP A 37 11.12 -23.97 8.22
C TRP A 37 11.68 -23.40 6.93
N THR A 38 12.94 -23.67 6.65
CA THR A 38 13.57 -23.29 5.38
C THR A 38 13.71 -24.53 4.52
N VAL A 39 13.09 -24.49 3.34
CA VAL A 39 13.22 -25.54 2.34
C VAL A 39 14.24 -25.10 1.30
N MET A 40 15.31 -25.87 1.15
CA MET A 40 16.30 -25.65 0.10
C MET A 40 16.24 -26.82 -0.88
N SER A 41 15.88 -26.55 -2.13
CA SER A 41 16.00 -27.50 -3.24
C SER A 41 17.32 -27.22 -3.97
N TYR A 42 18.13 -28.27 -4.16
CA TYR A 42 19.45 -28.16 -4.80
C TYR A 42 19.46 -28.67 -6.25
N ARG A 43 18.31 -28.77 -6.93
CA ARG A 43 18.24 -29.35 -8.29
C ARG A 43 17.82 -28.29 -9.32
N LEU A 44 18.67 -28.09 -10.33
CA LEU A 44 18.60 -27.07 -11.39
C LEU A 44 17.97 -27.61 -12.70
N ASP A 45 16.99 -28.52 -12.60
CA ASP A 45 16.41 -29.16 -13.78
C ASP A 45 14.95 -28.73 -13.97
N ALA A 46 14.65 -28.07 -15.08
CA ALA A 46 13.37 -27.42 -15.40
C ALA A 46 12.17 -28.38 -15.65
N PHE A 47 12.22 -29.64 -15.20
CA PHE A 47 11.24 -30.67 -15.55
C PHE A 47 10.61 -31.44 -14.37
N TYR A 48 10.80 -31.03 -13.11
CA TYR A 48 10.11 -31.64 -11.97
C TYR A 48 9.42 -30.57 -11.11
N ASN A 49 8.14 -30.31 -11.37
CA ASN A 49 7.38 -29.22 -10.73
C ASN A 49 6.56 -29.62 -9.50
N ASN A 50 6.72 -30.80 -8.91
CA ASN A 50 5.78 -31.28 -7.87
C ASN A 50 6.44 -31.88 -6.59
N ASP A 51 7.63 -31.44 -6.19
CA ASP A 51 8.19 -31.83 -4.89
C ASP A 51 7.53 -31.02 -3.77
N VAL A 52 6.40 -31.54 -3.25
CA VAL A 52 5.65 -30.92 -2.16
C VAL A 52 6.14 -31.46 -0.82
N ILE A 53 6.73 -30.60 0.01
CA ILE A 53 6.97 -30.92 1.41
C ILE A 53 5.67 -30.75 2.17
N THR A 54 5.15 -31.86 2.69
CA THR A 54 3.94 -31.84 3.51
C THR A 54 4.30 -31.87 4.99
N ILE A 55 3.69 -30.97 5.76
CA ILE A 55 3.69 -30.98 7.23
C ILE A 55 2.31 -31.50 7.65
N SER A 56 2.27 -32.60 8.38
CA SER A 56 1.00 -33.24 8.76
C SER A 56 0.30 -32.51 9.91
N HIS A 57 1.03 -32.25 10.99
CA HIS A 57 0.56 -31.46 12.13
C HIS A 57 1.76 -30.83 12.84
N ILE A 58 1.51 -29.67 13.44
CA ILE A 58 2.44 -29.01 14.35
C ILE A 58 1.67 -28.90 15.65
N ASP A 59 2.15 -29.62 16.66
CA ASP A 59 1.57 -29.51 17.99
C ASP A 59 2.42 -28.57 18.84
N VAL A 60 1.84 -27.44 19.22
CA VAL A 60 2.43 -26.52 20.20
C VAL A 60 1.65 -26.67 21.50
N TYR A 61 2.21 -27.42 22.43
CA TYR A 61 1.63 -27.59 23.75
C TYR A 61 2.14 -26.48 24.69
N GLY A 62 1.24 -25.62 25.15
CA GLY A 62 1.49 -24.63 26.19
C GLY A 62 1.03 -25.11 27.57
N LEU A 63 1.49 -24.45 28.63
CA LEU A 63 1.27 -24.81 30.04
C LEU A 63 -0.18 -25.23 30.37
N GLN A 64 -0.29 -26.25 31.22
CA GLN A 64 -1.52 -26.75 31.86
C GLN A 64 -2.45 -25.64 32.36
N GLN A 65 -3.76 -25.95 32.31
CA GLN A 65 -4.89 -25.29 32.98
C GLN A 65 -4.51 -24.11 33.89
N VAL A 66 -4.78 -22.90 33.42
CA VAL A 66 -4.41 -21.64 34.10
C VAL A 66 -5.20 -21.50 35.41
N ARG A 67 -4.61 -21.89 36.55
CA ARG A 67 -5.23 -21.75 37.89
C ARG A 67 -5.19 -20.30 38.43
N LYS A 68 -4.46 -19.38 37.79
CA LYS A 68 -4.27 -18.00 38.25
C LYS A 68 -4.37 -16.99 37.11
N CYS A 69 -5.09 -15.90 37.32
CA CYS A 69 -5.20 -14.82 36.33
C CYS A 69 -3.87 -14.04 36.22
N THR A 70 -3.45 -13.75 34.99
CA THR A 70 -2.30 -12.89 34.70
C THR A 70 -2.76 -11.45 34.47
N LYS A 71 -2.03 -10.47 35.01
CA LYS A 71 -2.33 -9.06 34.76
C LYS A 71 -2.13 -8.73 33.29
N CYS A 72 -3.05 -7.93 32.74
CA CYS A 72 -2.88 -7.35 31.41
C CYS A 72 -1.65 -6.43 31.36
N PRO A 73 -0.85 -6.46 30.28
CA PRO A 73 0.26 -5.54 30.12
C PRO A 73 -0.24 -4.08 30.04
N GLY A 74 0.66 -3.12 30.32
CA GLY A 74 0.34 -1.71 30.16
C GLY A 74 -0.10 -1.38 28.74
N GLY A 75 -0.99 -0.40 28.59
CA GLY A 75 -1.65 -0.08 27.32
C GLY A 75 -2.79 -1.04 26.94
N THR A 76 -3.07 -2.02 27.80
CA THR A 76 -4.24 -2.89 27.69
C THR A 76 -5.02 -2.92 29.00
N TYR A 77 -6.27 -3.35 28.95
CA TYR A 77 -7.15 -3.45 30.11
C TYR A 77 -8.04 -4.68 30.01
N SER A 78 -8.56 -5.14 31.14
CA SER A 78 -9.54 -6.23 31.14
C SER A 78 -10.59 -6.08 32.24
N GLY A 79 -11.82 -6.44 31.91
CA GLY A 79 -12.89 -6.59 32.90
C GLY A 79 -12.74 -7.88 33.70
N ILE A 80 -13.59 -8.04 34.71
CA ILE A 80 -13.65 -9.26 35.53
C ILE A 80 -13.98 -10.47 34.64
N GLY A 81 -13.24 -11.56 34.80
CA GLY A 81 -13.47 -12.82 34.07
C GLY A 81 -13.11 -12.75 32.58
N ALA A 82 -12.50 -11.67 32.12
CA ALA A 82 -12.06 -11.54 30.74
C ALA A 82 -10.99 -12.58 30.42
N LYS A 83 -11.16 -13.26 29.29
CA LYS A 83 -10.19 -14.24 28.78
C LYS A 83 -9.01 -13.56 28.09
N GLN A 84 -9.13 -12.28 27.76
CA GLN A 84 -8.19 -11.49 26.96
C GLN A 84 -8.17 -10.02 27.39
N CYS A 85 -7.06 -9.35 27.10
CA CYS A 85 -6.88 -7.92 27.31
C CYS A 85 -7.33 -7.13 26.08
N ARG A 86 -8.05 -6.04 26.30
CA ARG A 86 -8.45 -5.07 25.26
C ARG A 86 -7.46 -3.92 25.20
N PHE A 87 -7.26 -3.34 24.03
CA PHE A 87 -6.27 -2.27 23.83
C PHE A 87 -6.82 -0.90 24.20
N CYS A 88 -5.93 -0.03 24.67
CA CYS A 88 -6.21 1.40 24.73
C CYS A 88 -5.98 2.05 23.37
N ARG A 89 -7.01 2.75 22.86
CA ARG A 89 -6.89 3.60 21.67
C ARG A 89 -5.94 4.78 21.93
N ALA A 90 -5.44 5.39 20.86
CA ALA A 90 -4.64 6.62 20.94
C ALA A 90 -5.35 7.71 21.76
N GLY A 91 -4.58 8.45 22.55
CA GLY A 91 -5.08 9.43 23.53
C GLY A 91 -5.56 8.84 24.85
N TYR A 92 -5.51 7.52 25.02
CA TYR A 92 -5.77 6.82 26.29
C TYR A 92 -4.57 5.95 26.68
N TYR A 93 -4.42 5.68 27.97
CA TYR A 93 -3.36 4.84 28.52
C TYR A 93 -3.89 3.92 29.62
N SER A 94 -3.12 2.89 29.98
CA SER A 94 -3.39 2.06 31.15
C SER A 94 -2.13 1.49 31.75
N SER A 95 -2.04 1.47 33.08
CA SER A 95 -0.98 0.74 33.78
C SER A 95 -1.24 -0.78 33.75
N PRO A 96 -0.22 -1.64 33.94
CA PRO A 96 -0.43 -3.09 33.98
C PRO A 96 -1.51 -3.52 34.98
N GLY A 97 -2.45 -4.36 34.54
CA GLY A 97 -3.57 -4.86 35.34
C GLY A 97 -4.75 -3.89 35.50
N SER A 98 -4.82 -2.83 34.70
CA SER A 98 -5.95 -1.89 34.74
C SER A 98 -7.26 -2.53 34.26
N MET A 99 -8.37 -2.10 34.85
CA MET A 99 -9.72 -2.53 34.45
C MET A 99 -10.34 -1.69 33.33
N GLN A 100 -9.73 -0.54 33.01
CA GLN A 100 -10.17 0.38 31.96
C GLN A 100 -9.01 1.24 31.47
N CYS A 101 -9.15 1.85 30.30
CA CYS A 101 -8.24 2.87 29.80
C CYS A 101 -8.62 4.25 30.35
N ILE A 102 -7.60 5.04 30.69
CA ILE A 102 -7.75 6.40 31.21
C ILE A 102 -7.37 7.39 30.11
N ARG A 103 -8.14 8.46 29.95
CA ARG A 103 -7.86 9.50 28.95
C ARG A 103 -6.64 10.33 29.37
N CYS A 104 -5.72 10.60 28.45
CA CYS A 104 -4.62 11.51 28.70
C CYS A 104 -5.11 12.95 28.94
N PRO A 105 -4.48 13.71 29.84
CA PRO A 105 -4.73 15.14 30.00
C PRO A 105 -4.57 15.93 28.69
N LEU A 106 -5.19 17.12 28.58
CA LEU A 106 -5.10 17.95 27.37
C LEU A 106 -3.68 18.47 27.05
N SER A 107 -2.75 18.44 28.00
CA SER A 107 -1.33 18.73 27.76
C SER A 107 -0.52 17.53 27.27
N GLN A 108 -1.12 16.33 27.26
CA GLN A 108 -0.42 15.08 26.98
C GLN A 108 -1.15 14.22 25.95
N TYR A 109 -0.42 13.40 25.23
CA TYR A 109 -0.94 12.46 24.25
C TYR A 109 -0.43 11.05 24.55
N SER A 110 -1.01 10.05 23.90
CA SER A 110 -0.49 8.69 23.90
C SER A 110 -0.76 8.06 22.54
N HIS A 111 0.17 7.24 22.09
CA HIS A 111 -0.08 6.33 20.97
C HIS A 111 -1.06 5.25 21.39
N ALA A 112 -1.59 4.52 20.42
CA ALA A 112 -2.33 3.29 20.74
C ALA A 112 -1.45 2.32 21.55
N ARG A 113 -2.07 1.61 22.51
CA ARG A 113 -1.41 0.64 23.41
C ARG A 113 -0.33 1.24 24.31
N SER A 114 -0.44 2.53 24.67
CA SER A 114 0.52 3.15 25.56
C SER A 114 0.23 2.86 27.03
N ALA A 115 1.28 2.56 27.81
CA ALA A 115 1.17 2.38 29.25
C ALA A 115 1.18 3.72 30.03
N PHE A 116 1.48 4.83 29.36
CA PHE A 116 1.61 6.16 29.93
C PHE A 116 1.25 7.25 28.92
N CYS A 117 1.11 8.49 29.39
CA CYS A 117 0.94 9.66 28.55
C CYS A 117 2.29 10.40 28.39
N ILE A 118 2.47 11.04 27.25
CA ILE A 118 3.66 11.79 26.84
C ILE A 118 3.28 13.27 26.72
N ASN A 119 4.12 14.17 27.18
CA ASN A 119 3.88 15.62 27.01
C ASN A 119 3.83 15.98 25.53
N ARG A 120 2.82 16.76 25.14
CA ARG A 120 2.72 17.28 23.77
C ARG A 120 3.87 18.26 23.51
N PRO A 121 4.67 18.08 22.44
CA PRO A 121 5.74 19.00 22.10
C PRO A 121 5.19 20.32 21.53
N ILE A 122 6.04 21.35 21.46
CA ILE A 122 5.74 22.57 20.70
C ILE A 122 5.63 22.24 19.20
N CYS A 123 4.73 22.90 18.48
CA CYS A 123 4.62 22.71 17.03
C CYS A 123 5.87 23.19 16.28
N SER A 124 6.24 22.43 15.25
CA SER A 124 7.30 22.69 14.29
C SER A 124 6.72 22.82 12.88
N LEU A 125 7.57 23.14 11.89
CA LEU A 125 7.13 23.18 10.48
C LEU A 125 6.65 21.82 9.98
N ASN A 126 7.19 20.72 10.50
CA ASN A 126 6.85 19.36 10.09
C ASN A 126 5.46 18.91 10.56
N ASP A 127 4.85 19.65 11.48
CA ASP A 127 3.49 19.39 11.97
C ASP A 127 2.41 20.01 11.06
N TYR A 128 2.83 20.67 9.97
CA TYR A 128 1.97 21.25 8.96
C TYR A 128 2.38 20.78 7.56
N TYR A 129 1.41 20.62 6.66
CA TYR A 129 1.68 20.31 5.26
C TYR A 129 0.84 21.19 4.32
N PRO A 130 1.38 21.57 3.15
CA PRO A 130 0.65 22.39 2.19
C PRO A 130 -0.41 21.57 1.47
N VAL A 131 -1.58 22.18 1.25
CA VAL A 131 -2.68 21.64 0.45
C VAL A 131 -3.20 22.75 -0.45
N LEU A 132 -3.43 22.44 -1.72
CA LEU A 132 -4.07 23.36 -2.65
C LEU A 132 -5.57 23.39 -2.39
N LYS A 133 -6.17 24.58 -2.21
CA LYS A 133 -7.64 24.67 -2.11
C LYS A 133 -8.29 24.27 -3.45
N PRO A 134 -9.56 23.81 -3.42
CA PRO A 134 -10.33 23.62 -4.65
C PRO A 134 -10.27 24.88 -5.53
N CYS A 135 -10.13 24.68 -6.83
CA CYS A 135 -10.09 25.77 -7.79
C CYS A 135 -11.46 26.47 -7.85
N ILE A 136 -11.51 27.79 -7.65
CA ILE A 136 -12.73 28.59 -7.71
C ILE A 136 -12.48 29.76 -8.64
N ASN A 137 -13.33 29.92 -9.67
CA ASN A 137 -13.22 31.00 -10.67
C ASN A 137 -11.82 31.07 -11.33
N GLY A 138 -11.22 29.92 -11.64
CA GLY A 138 -9.91 29.83 -12.30
C GLY A 138 -8.72 30.17 -11.41
N LYS A 139 -8.96 30.39 -10.10
CA LYS A 139 -7.92 30.72 -9.13
C LYS A 139 -7.93 29.79 -7.93
N THR A 140 -6.76 29.65 -7.31
CA THR A 140 -6.55 28.83 -6.11
C THR A 140 -5.42 29.42 -5.28
N ARG A 141 -5.20 28.85 -4.10
CA ARG A 141 -4.06 29.18 -3.22
C ARG A 141 -3.71 27.98 -2.36
N THR A 142 -2.46 27.94 -1.93
CA THR A 142 -1.98 26.96 -0.95
C THR A 142 -2.42 27.39 0.45
N ILE A 143 -2.98 26.45 1.20
CA ILE A 143 -3.17 26.56 2.65
C ILE A 143 -2.34 25.50 3.35
N PHE A 144 -2.08 25.69 4.63
CA PHE A 144 -1.39 24.70 5.45
C PHE A 144 -2.41 23.98 6.34
N VAL A 145 -2.26 22.67 6.46
CA VAL A 145 -3.13 21.82 7.29
C VAL A 145 -2.27 21.11 8.32
N LYS A 146 -2.80 20.93 9.54
CA LYS A 146 -2.12 20.20 10.60
C LYS A 146 -2.11 18.70 10.30
N VAL A 147 -0.96 18.08 10.51
CA VAL A 147 -0.79 16.63 10.42
C VAL A 147 -1.65 15.96 11.50
N GLN A 148 -2.34 14.88 11.13
CA GLN A 148 -3.15 14.10 12.06
C GLN A 148 -2.44 12.82 12.55
N PRO A 149 -2.65 12.41 13.81
CA PRO A 149 -3.36 13.14 14.84
C PRO A 149 -2.60 14.41 15.27
N ASN A 150 -3.33 15.50 15.52
CA ASN A 150 -2.72 16.76 15.99
C ASN A 150 -2.12 16.59 17.40
N ILE A 151 -0.83 16.30 17.45
CA ILE A 151 -0.10 16.00 18.69
C ILE A 151 0.55 17.26 19.26
N CYS A 152 1.05 18.17 18.43
CA CYS A 152 1.79 19.34 18.90
C CYS A 152 0.88 20.43 19.48
N ARG A 153 1.46 21.28 20.34
CA ARG A 153 0.81 22.46 20.94
C ARG A 153 1.36 23.72 20.29
N ASP A 154 0.48 24.52 19.71
CA ASP A 154 0.81 25.77 19.04
C ASP A 154 0.70 27.00 19.96
N ASP A 155 0.10 26.87 21.14
CA ASP A 155 -0.09 27.94 22.14
C ASP A 155 1.11 28.13 23.09
N LEU A 156 2.07 27.19 23.07
CA LEU A 156 3.30 27.28 23.86
C LEU A 156 4.27 28.33 23.27
N ASN A 157 5.09 28.93 24.13
CA ASN A 157 6.09 29.90 23.70
C ASN A 157 7.10 29.26 22.74
N GLY A 158 7.42 29.95 21.64
CA GLY A 158 8.30 29.44 20.59
C GLY A 158 7.65 28.41 19.64
N ALA A 159 6.38 28.04 19.83
CA ALA A 159 5.70 27.12 18.93
C ALA A 159 5.40 27.80 17.58
N ILE A 160 5.65 27.05 16.49
CA ILE A 160 5.34 27.50 15.14
C ILE A 160 3.82 27.46 14.95
N LYS A 161 3.25 28.62 14.67
CA LYS A 161 1.84 28.75 14.27
C LYS A 161 1.65 28.23 12.85
N ILE A 162 0.42 27.83 12.53
CA ILE A 162 0.05 27.46 11.17
C ILE A 162 0.53 28.56 10.19
N PRO A 163 1.31 28.19 9.15
CA PRO A 163 1.81 29.19 8.22
C PRO A 163 0.68 29.94 7.50
N ALA A 164 0.94 31.19 7.14
CA ALA A 164 -0.01 32.00 6.41
C ALA A 164 -0.34 31.36 5.04
N PRO A 165 -1.57 31.50 4.53
CA PRO A 165 -1.91 31.05 3.19
C PRO A 165 -0.99 31.67 2.14
N GLY A 166 -0.68 30.91 1.10
CA GLY A 166 0.05 31.41 -0.06
C GLY A 166 -0.77 32.44 -0.86
N ASN A 167 -0.09 33.14 -1.76
CA ASN A 167 -0.72 34.05 -2.70
C ASN A 167 -1.70 33.31 -3.61
N GLU A 168 -2.69 34.05 -4.12
CA GLU A 168 -3.63 33.54 -5.10
C GLU A 168 -2.95 33.36 -6.46
N ILE A 169 -3.05 32.15 -7.01
CA ILE A 169 -2.44 31.75 -8.28
C ILE A 169 -3.52 31.22 -9.23
N SER A 170 -3.23 31.22 -10.52
CA SER A 170 -4.06 30.53 -11.52
C SER A 170 -4.10 29.03 -11.22
N CYS A 171 -5.23 28.40 -11.49
CA CYS A 171 -5.37 26.97 -11.25
C CYS A 171 -4.36 26.16 -12.08
N PRO A 172 -3.63 25.22 -11.44
CA PRO A 172 -2.70 24.39 -12.15
C PRO A 172 -3.43 23.40 -13.06
N LYS A 173 -2.73 22.94 -14.10
CA LYS A 173 -3.22 21.89 -15.00
C LYS A 173 -3.47 20.59 -14.24
N CYS A 174 -4.40 19.79 -14.74
CA CYS A 174 -4.60 18.43 -14.30
C CYS A 174 -3.54 17.48 -14.90
N ASN A 175 -3.50 16.24 -14.40
CA ASN A 175 -2.70 15.20 -15.05
C ASN A 175 -3.19 14.95 -16.50
N PRO A 176 -2.30 14.52 -17.42
CA PRO A 176 -2.71 14.13 -18.77
C PRO A 176 -3.86 13.11 -18.77
N GLY A 177 -4.81 13.29 -19.69
CA GLY A 177 -6.08 12.56 -19.73
C GLY A 177 -7.19 13.12 -18.85
N MET A 178 -6.94 14.22 -18.15
CA MET A 178 -7.90 14.85 -17.24
C MET A 178 -8.10 16.33 -17.56
N HIS A 179 -9.21 16.88 -17.07
CA HIS A 179 -9.53 18.30 -17.12
C HIS A 179 -10.09 18.80 -15.78
N LEU A 180 -10.06 20.11 -15.56
CA LEU A 180 -10.78 20.74 -14.44
C LEU A 180 -12.28 20.76 -14.74
N ASN A 181 -13.10 20.22 -13.82
CA ASN A 181 -14.56 20.34 -13.89
C ASN A 181 -15.04 21.69 -13.31
N SER A 182 -16.35 21.93 -13.36
CA SER A 182 -16.98 23.17 -12.85
C SER A 182 -16.79 23.40 -11.34
N THR A 183 -16.51 22.34 -10.57
CA THR A 183 -16.21 22.42 -9.12
C THR A 183 -14.72 22.62 -8.81
N GLY A 184 -13.88 22.73 -9.85
CA GLY A 184 -12.45 22.91 -9.69
C GLY A 184 -11.69 21.65 -9.29
N GLN A 185 -12.24 20.48 -9.62
CA GLN A 185 -11.63 19.16 -9.39
C GLN A 185 -11.19 18.56 -10.72
N CYS A 186 -10.05 17.87 -10.72
CA CYS A 186 -9.58 17.13 -11.88
C CYS A 186 -10.38 15.85 -12.09
N VAL A 187 -10.98 15.70 -13.26
CA VAL A 187 -11.76 14.51 -13.66
C VAL A 187 -11.25 13.98 -15.01
N PHE A 188 -11.42 12.69 -15.25
CA PHE A 188 -11.02 12.09 -16.53
C PHE A 188 -11.87 12.60 -17.69
N CYS A 189 -11.24 12.75 -18.86
CA CYS A 189 -11.98 13.00 -20.09
C CYS A 189 -12.91 11.83 -20.43
N GLN A 190 -14.07 12.16 -21.00
CA GLN A 190 -15.02 11.16 -21.48
C GLN A 190 -14.46 10.31 -22.63
N LYS A 191 -15.11 9.17 -22.89
CA LYS A 191 -14.74 8.26 -23.99
C LYS A 191 -14.57 9.00 -25.32
N ASN A 192 -13.50 8.67 -26.05
CA ASN A 192 -13.08 9.25 -27.33
C ASN A 192 -12.48 10.66 -27.26
N TYR A 193 -12.18 11.16 -26.07
CA TYR A 193 -11.52 12.44 -25.87
C TYR A 193 -10.16 12.26 -25.20
N TYR A 194 -9.25 13.19 -25.47
CA TYR A 194 -7.93 13.26 -24.86
C TYR A 194 -7.67 14.66 -24.28
N SER A 195 -6.72 14.76 -23.35
CA SER A 195 -6.26 16.05 -22.84
C SER A 195 -4.81 16.01 -22.37
N HIS A 196 -4.13 17.15 -22.46
CA HIS A 196 -2.84 17.38 -21.84
C HIS A 196 -2.95 18.02 -20.43
N GLY A 197 -4.14 18.02 -19.83
CA GLY A 197 -4.40 18.57 -18.49
C GLY A 197 -5.22 19.87 -18.46
N GLU A 198 -5.70 20.32 -19.63
CA GLU A 198 -6.54 21.51 -19.80
C GLU A 198 -7.95 21.09 -20.21
N GLU A 199 -8.40 21.37 -21.43
CA GLU A 199 -9.69 20.94 -21.95
C GLU A 199 -9.61 19.55 -22.59
N CYS A 200 -10.76 18.87 -22.68
CA CYS A 200 -10.86 17.61 -23.40
C CYS A 200 -11.17 17.86 -24.87
N HIS A 201 -10.36 17.31 -25.76
CA HIS A 201 -10.56 17.38 -27.20
C HIS A 201 -10.93 16.01 -27.76
N ARG A 202 -11.85 15.97 -28.73
CA ARG A 202 -12.22 14.71 -29.38
C ARG A 202 -11.03 14.19 -30.16
N CYS A 203 -10.76 12.89 -30.06
CA CYS A 203 -9.72 12.26 -30.88
C CYS A 203 -10.02 12.48 -32.37
N PRO A 204 -8.99 12.82 -33.19
CA PRO A 204 -9.14 12.95 -34.63
C PRO A 204 -9.73 11.69 -35.28
N ILE A 205 -10.34 11.87 -36.45
CA ILE A 205 -10.79 10.73 -37.27
C ILE A 205 -9.59 9.81 -37.55
N ASP A 206 -9.84 8.51 -37.62
CA ASP A 206 -8.80 7.48 -37.80
C ASP A 206 -7.77 7.37 -36.67
N THR A 207 -8.10 7.85 -35.47
CA THR A 207 -7.29 7.65 -34.27
C THR A 207 -8.09 6.99 -33.15
N LEU A 208 -7.40 6.28 -32.26
CA LEU A 208 -7.95 5.67 -31.06
C LEU A 208 -7.38 6.34 -29.81
N PRO A 209 -8.17 6.63 -28.77
CA PRO A 209 -7.66 7.18 -27.53
C PRO A 209 -6.68 6.24 -26.84
N ASN A 210 -5.56 6.78 -26.34
CA ASN A 210 -4.57 6.03 -25.56
C ASN A 210 -4.91 6.08 -24.07
N TYR A 211 -5.86 5.24 -23.63
CA TYR A 211 -6.30 5.25 -22.24
C TYR A 211 -5.22 4.75 -21.28
N GLY A 212 -5.07 5.49 -20.18
CA GLY A 212 -4.17 5.14 -19.10
C GLY A 212 -4.26 6.10 -17.94
N TYR A 213 -3.37 5.94 -16.98
CA TYR A 213 -3.13 6.90 -15.92
C TYR A 213 -1.74 7.47 -16.07
N HIS A 214 -1.61 8.79 -16.10
CA HIS A 214 -0.33 9.48 -16.25
C HIS A 214 -0.20 10.50 -15.11
N TYR A 215 0.11 10.04 -13.91
CA TYR A 215 0.21 10.90 -12.73
C TYR A 215 1.63 11.43 -12.59
N ILE A 216 1.77 12.73 -12.84
CA ILE A 216 3.03 13.50 -12.77
C ILE A 216 2.84 14.85 -12.05
N ILE A 217 1.59 15.24 -11.79
CA ILE A 217 1.18 16.43 -11.06
C ILE A 217 0.38 15.97 -9.83
N TRP A 218 0.87 16.34 -8.65
CA TRP A 218 0.39 15.92 -7.34
C TRP A 218 -0.17 17.09 -6.53
N ASN A 219 -0.95 17.97 -7.16
CA ASN A 219 -1.61 19.08 -6.47
C ASN A 219 -2.80 18.61 -5.61
N THR A 220 -3.49 17.58 -6.08
CA THR A 220 -4.62 16.92 -5.43
C THR A 220 -4.51 15.42 -5.69
N LEU A 221 -5.08 14.59 -4.80
CA LEU A 221 -5.14 13.15 -5.03
C LEU A 221 -6.08 12.85 -6.22
N PRO A 222 -5.66 12.04 -7.22
CA PRO A 222 -6.55 11.63 -8.32
C PRO A 222 -7.81 10.91 -7.81
N PRO A 223 -8.95 10.99 -8.55
CA PRO A 223 -10.26 10.52 -8.07
C PRO A 223 -10.36 9.00 -7.86
N ASN A 224 -9.50 8.22 -8.49
CA ASN A 224 -9.40 6.76 -8.36
C ASN A 224 -8.28 6.33 -7.40
N MET A 225 -7.74 7.26 -6.62
CA MET A 225 -6.74 6.98 -5.60
C MET A 225 -7.31 7.29 -4.22
N PHE A 226 -6.84 6.55 -3.22
CA PHE A 226 -7.20 6.77 -1.83
C PHE A 226 -5.98 6.63 -0.95
N THR A 227 -6.08 7.14 0.27
CA THR A 227 -5.06 6.96 1.29
C THR A 227 -5.70 6.42 2.55
N LYS A 228 -5.04 5.47 3.21
CA LYS A 228 -5.48 4.89 4.48
C LYS A 228 -4.25 4.52 5.31
N CYS A 229 -4.49 4.15 6.56
CA CYS A 229 -3.45 3.57 7.40
C CYS A 229 -3.99 2.37 8.15
N GLU A 230 -3.09 1.46 8.50
CA GLU A 230 -3.41 0.25 9.25
C GLU A 230 -2.34 0.05 10.32
N TYR A 231 -2.73 -0.47 11.48
CA TYR A 231 -1.74 -0.86 12.49
C TYR A 231 -1.04 -2.14 12.03
N ILE A 232 0.30 -2.13 12.05
CA ILE A 232 1.13 -3.31 11.80
C ILE A 232 0.93 -4.21 13.02
N VAL A 233 0.06 -5.20 12.88
CA VAL A 233 -0.58 -5.83 14.02
C VAL A 233 0.43 -6.59 14.90
N GLU A 234 0.42 -6.31 16.21
CA GLU A 234 0.66 -7.30 17.26
C GLU A 234 -0.70 -7.82 17.77
N VAL A 235 -1.51 -8.53 16.96
CA VAL A 235 -2.55 -9.43 17.47
C VAL A 235 -2.97 -10.42 16.40
N ASP A 236 -3.06 -11.66 16.84
CA ASP A 236 -3.79 -12.75 16.22
C ASP A 236 -5.21 -12.32 15.78
N PRO A 237 -5.53 -12.41 14.47
CA PRO A 237 -6.84 -12.03 13.90
C PRO A 237 -8.03 -12.76 14.53
N PHE A 238 -7.80 -13.89 15.22
CA PHE A 238 -8.85 -14.69 15.84
C PHE A 238 -9.44 -14.06 17.11
N PHE A 239 -8.81 -13.02 17.66
CA PHE A 239 -9.12 -12.46 18.98
C PHE A 239 -9.62 -11.00 18.97
N VAL A 240 -9.86 -10.40 17.80
CA VAL A 240 -10.52 -9.10 17.71
C VAL A 240 -12.04 -9.32 17.72
N LEU A 241 -12.70 -9.03 18.84
CA LEU A 241 -14.17 -9.02 18.91
C LEU A 241 -14.73 -8.07 17.83
N LYS A 242 -15.70 -8.55 17.04
CA LYS A 242 -16.50 -7.71 16.13
C LYS A 242 -17.03 -6.50 16.91
N GLY A 243 -16.52 -5.30 16.63
CA GLY A 243 -16.97 -4.04 17.25
C GLY A 243 -15.89 -3.25 18.01
N ASP A 244 -14.67 -3.78 18.17
CA ASP A 244 -13.54 -3.08 18.81
C ASP A 244 -12.36 -2.92 17.82
N SER A 245 -12.66 -2.61 16.56
CA SER A 245 -11.63 -2.39 15.54
C SER A 245 -10.83 -1.14 15.89
N MET A 246 -9.56 -1.34 16.26
CA MET A 246 -8.58 -0.28 16.42
C MET A 246 -8.28 0.27 15.03
N SER A 247 -9.13 1.17 14.53
CA SER A 247 -8.92 1.86 13.27
C SER A 247 -7.82 2.91 13.46
N CYS A 248 -6.88 2.93 12.53
CA CYS A 248 -5.93 4.02 12.46
C CYS A 248 -6.66 5.28 12.01
N THR A 249 -6.43 6.40 12.71
CA THR A 249 -7.23 7.64 12.60
C THR A 249 -6.51 8.74 11.81
N ILE A 250 -5.54 8.37 10.98
CA ILE A 250 -4.86 9.34 10.11
C ILE A 250 -5.72 9.58 8.89
N ASP A 251 -6.15 10.83 8.71
CA ASP A 251 -6.98 11.24 7.57
C ASP A 251 -6.27 11.05 6.23
N ASN A 252 -4.99 11.43 6.15
CA ASN A 252 -4.16 11.32 4.95
C ASN A 252 -2.81 10.70 5.29
N ALA A 253 -2.63 9.42 4.98
CA ALA A 253 -1.38 8.71 5.17
C ALA A 253 -0.33 9.04 4.10
N TRP A 254 -0.79 9.52 2.93
CA TRP A 254 0.00 10.04 1.83
C TRP A 254 -0.52 11.41 1.42
N ILE A 255 0.40 12.34 1.18
CA ILE A 255 0.13 13.77 1.03
C ILE A 255 0.67 14.25 -0.33
N PRO A 256 -0.21 14.70 -1.24
CA PRO A 256 0.20 15.34 -2.49
C PRO A 256 0.85 16.71 -2.21
N THR A 257 2.00 16.99 -2.82
CA THR A 257 2.81 18.21 -2.58
C THR A 257 3.17 18.98 -3.86
N GLY A 258 2.43 18.75 -4.93
CA GLY A 258 2.61 19.39 -6.23
C GLY A 258 3.48 18.58 -7.18
N SER A 259 4.77 18.39 -6.86
CA SER A 259 5.71 17.62 -7.70
C SER A 259 5.79 16.14 -7.35
N MET A 260 5.29 15.74 -6.18
CA MET A 260 5.33 14.37 -5.68
C MET A 260 4.21 14.13 -4.68
N ILE A 261 3.88 12.86 -4.45
CA ILE A 261 3.12 12.42 -3.29
C ILE A 261 4.06 11.74 -2.30
N GLN A 262 3.95 12.07 -1.01
CA GLN A 262 4.86 11.57 0.01
C GLN A 262 4.11 11.04 1.22
N THR A 263 4.74 10.17 2.00
CA THR A 263 4.14 9.68 3.24
C THR A 263 3.99 10.80 4.29
N SER A 264 2.92 10.71 5.07
CA SER A 264 2.56 11.68 6.10
C SER A 264 3.63 11.76 7.19
N SER A 265 3.85 12.97 7.71
CA SER A 265 4.74 13.23 8.85
C SER A 265 4.14 12.91 10.21
N THR A 266 3.03 12.16 10.22
CA THR A 266 2.34 11.70 11.43
C THR A 266 3.29 11.11 12.47
N GLN A 267 3.04 11.40 13.75
CA GLN A 267 3.82 10.81 14.84
C GLN A 267 3.25 9.47 15.33
N GLU A 268 2.14 9.00 14.77
CA GLU A 268 1.60 7.67 15.11
C GLU A 268 2.62 6.57 14.78
N LYS A 269 2.67 5.55 15.63
CA LYS A 269 3.69 4.48 15.62
C LYS A 269 3.04 3.11 15.42
N GLY A 270 3.80 2.15 14.91
CA GLY A 270 3.32 0.79 14.65
C GLY A 270 2.26 0.75 13.56
N ILE A 271 2.38 1.60 12.55
CA ILE A 271 1.40 1.74 11.46
C ILE A 271 2.06 1.62 10.09
N ALA A 272 1.31 1.05 9.15
CA ALA A 272 1.59 1.09 7.73
C ALA A 272 0.82 2.25 7.10
N LEU A 273 1.51 3.01 6.25
CA LEU A 273 0.94 4.14 5.51
C LEU A 273 0.63 3.69 4.09
N GLU A 274 -0.65 3.71 3.71
CA GLU A 274 -1.12 3.12 2.46
C GLU A 274 -1.62 4.17 1.48
N LEU A 275 -1.21 4.00 0.22
CA LEU A 275 -1.72 4.69 -0.95
C LEU A 275 -2.31 3.63 -1.89
N GLY A 276 -3.60 3.73 -2.16
CA GLY A 276 -4.29 2.83 -3.07
C GLY A 276 -4.55 3.48 -4.42
N LEU A 277 -4.44 2.68 -5.48
CA LEU A 277 -4.78 3.01 -6.86
C LEU A 277 -5.81 2.00 -7.36
N GLN A 278 -7.01 2.47 -7.69
CA GLN A 278 -8.11 1.64 -8.14
C GLN A 278 -8.24 1.63 -9.68
N ILE A 279 -8.45 0.43 -10.22
CA ILE A 279 -8.65 0.18 -11.66
C ILE A 279 -9.99 -0.55 -11.83
N HIS A 280 -11.08 0.22 -11.90
CA HIS A 280 -12.43 -0.34 -11.83
C HIS A 280 -12.86 -1.11 -13.08
N ASP A 281 -12.45 -0.67 -14.27
CA ASP A 281 -12.83 -1.31 -15.54
C ASP A 281 -11.78 -2.29 -16.08
N GLY A 282 -10.73 -2.56 -15.28
CA GLY A 282 -9.63 -3.43 -15.70
C GLY A 282 -8.82 -2.83 -16.85
N PHE A 283 -8.35 -3.70 -17.74
CA PHE A 283 -7.42 -3.36 -18.81
C PHE A 283 -7.95 -3.77 -20.18
N SER A 284 -7.74 -2.89 -21.15
CA SER A 284 -8.06 -3.14 -22.55
C SER A 284 -6.93 -2.61 -23.41
N ASN A 285 -6.18 -3.53 -24.03
CA ASN A 285 -5.15 -3.18 -25.01
C ASN A 285 -5.75 -3.28 -26.42
N PRO A 286 -6.14 -2.16 -27.06
CA PRO A 286 -6.77 -2.18 -28.38
C PRO A 286 -5.80 -2.61 -29.50
N LEU A 287 -4.51 -2.72 -29.20
CA LEU A 287 -3.45 -3.09 -30.12
C LEU A 287 -2.97 -4.54 -29.94
N LEU A 288 -3.38 -5.24 -28.88
CA LEU A 288 -3.02 -6.64 -28.66
C LEU A 288 -3.78 -7.52 -29.66
N ALA A 289 -3.06 -8.39 -30.38
CA ALA A 289 -3.69 -9.28 -31.35
C ALA A 289 -4.53 -10.35 -30.63
N PHE A 290 -5.73 -10.65 -31.15
CA PHE A 290 -6.69 -11.57 -30.54
C PHE A 290 -6.14 -12.99 -30.27
N ASN A 291 -5.16 -13.43 -31.05
CA ASN A 291 -4.56 -14.77 -30.95
C ASN A 291 -3.31 -14.84 -30.06
N GLU A 292 -2.82 -13.70 -29.55
CA GLU A 292 -1.65 -13.70 -28.68
C GLU A 292 -2.07 -13.87 -27.22
N LEU A 293 -1.53 -14.92 -26.59
CA LEU A 293 -1.70 -15.14 -25.16
C LEU A 293 -0.94 -14.06 -24.39
N THR A 294 -1.63 -13.39 -23.48
CA THR A 294 -1.00 -12.47 -22.53
C THR A 294 0.03 -13.22 -21.71
N SER A 295 1.25 -12.69 -21.66
CA SER A 295 2.35 -13.26 -20.86
C SER A 295 3.19 -12.15 -20.25
N SER A 296 4.18 -12.50 -19.43
CA SER A 296 5.12 -11.50 -18.90
C SER A 296 5.92 -10.78 -20.00
N HIS A 297 6.14 -11.43 -21.14
CA HIS A 297 6.84 -10.86 -22.30
C HIS A 297 5.90 -10.11 -23.26
N ASN A 298 4.59 -10.36 -23.16
CA ASN A 298 3.56 -9.67 -23.94
C ASN A 298 2.35 -9.34 -23.03
N PRO A 299 2.51 -8.40 -22.08
CA PRO A 299 1.49 -8.10 -21.09
C PRO A 299 0.37 -7.24 -21.69
N ILE A 300 -0.81 -7.30 -21.10
CA ILE A 300 -1.94 -6.45 -21.52
C ILE A 300 -1.71 -4.99 -21.11
N ALA A 301 -1.01 -4.74 -20.01
CA ALA A 301 -0.71 -3.42 -19.51
C ALA A 301 0.60 -3.39 -18.72
N HIS A 302 1.09 -2.20 -18.41
CA HIS A 302 2.19 -1.98 -17.48
C HIS A 302 1.78 -0.94 -16.45
N ILE A 303 2.24 -1.15 -15.21
CA ILE A 303 2.32 -0.11 -14.21
C ILE A 303 3.79 0.22 -13.95
N THR A 304 4.13 1.50 -14.03
CA THR A 304 5.48 2.02 -13.79
C THR A 304 5.40 3.16 -12.79
N PHE A 305 6.29 3.20 -11.81
CA PHE A 305 6.36 4.32 -10.88
C PHE A 305 7.80 4.72 -10.54
N ASP A 306 7.98 6.03 -10.36
CA ASP A 306 9.26 6.63 -10.02
C ASP A 306 9.21 7.06 -8.55
N PHE A 307 10.16 6.59 -7.74
CA PHE A 307 10.11 6.76 -6.29
C PHE A 307 11.50 6.91 -5.65
N GLU A 308 11.49 7.39 -4.40
CA GLU A 308 12.66 7.49 -3.52
C GLU A 308 12.21 7.13 -2.09
N MET A 309 13.11 6.56 -1.29
CA MET A 309 12.90 6.31 0.14
C MET A 309 14.07 6.86 0.93
N LYS A 310 13.78 7.59 2.00
CA LYS A 310 14.75 8.07 2.99
C LYS A 310 14.44 7.39 4.31
N CYS A 311 15.29 6.44 4.69
CA CYS A 311 15.09 5.61 5.86
C CYS A 311 16.31 5.68 6.79
N ALA A 312 16.07 5.56 8.09
CA ALA A 312 17.14 5.53 9.08
C ALA A 312 17.94 4.22 9.07
N ASP A 313 17.31 3.09 8.72
CA ASP A 313 17.95 1.78 8.59
C ASP A 313 17.19 0.88 7.59
N ASP A 314 17.69 -0.34 7.39
CA ASP A 314 17.17 -1.30 6.42
C ASP A 314 15.86 -1.99 6.84
N SER A 315 15.34 -1.72 8.03
CA SER A 315 14.04 -2.24 8.48
C SER A 315 12.83 -1.44 7.97
N CYS A 316 13.08 -0.29 7.36
CA CYS A 316 12.11 0.50 6.61
C CYS A 316 11.79 -0.17 5.28
N VAL A 317 10.51 -0.33 4.92
CA VAL A 317 10.10 -1.07 3.71
C VAL A 317 8.96 -0.38 2.98
N LEU A 318 9.03 -0.31 1.66
CA LEU A 318 7.90 0.01 0.78
C LEU A 318 7.46 -1.27 0.05
N TYR A 319 6.25 -1.73 0.34
CA TYR A 319 5.63 -2.83 -0.40
C TYR A 319 4.80 -2.30 -1.55
N PHE A 320 4.89 -2.98 -2.69
CA PHE A 320 3.98 -2.82 -3.82
C PHE A 320 3.14 -4.08 -3.97
N ILE A 321 1.83 -3.94 -3.78
CA ILE A 321 0.90 -5.05 -3.61
C ILE A 321 -0.21 -4.96 -4.66
N GLU A 322 -0.60 -6.10 -5.22
CA GLU A 322 -1.83 -6.28 -5.98
C GLU A 322 -2.91 -6.86 -5.06
N ASP A 323 -4.09 -6.23 -5.05
CA ASP A 323 -5.28 -6.76 -4.42
C ASP A 323 -6.39 -6.90 -5.47
N ALA A 324 -6.52 -8.10 -6.00
CA ALA A 324 -7.49 -8.40 -7.04
C ALA A 324 -8.80 -8.90 -6.42
N PRO A 325 -9.98 -8.39 -6.80
CA PRO A 325 -11.29 -8.84 -6.26
C PRO A 325 -11.56 -10.34 -6.41
N SER A 326 -10.92 -10.98 -7.39
CA SER A 326 -11.04 -12.42 -7.65
C SER A 326 -10.16 -13.29 -6.74
N GLN A 327 -9.30 -12.70 -5.91
CA GLN A 327 -8.38 -13.40 -5.02
C GLN A 327 -8.77 -13.18 -3.55
N SER A 328 -8.58 -14.21 -2.72
CA SER A 328 -8.88 -14.15 -1.29
C SER A 328 -7.73 -13.60 -0.44
N TYR A 329 -6.60 -13.24 -1.07
CA TYR A 329 -5.39 -12.78 -0.39
C TYR A 329 -4.66 -11.73 -1.21
N TYR A 330 -3.95 -10.83 -0.51
CA TYR A 330 -3.07 -9.83 -1.09
C TYR A 330 -1.85 -10.49 -1.73
N ARG A 331 -1.47 -10.04 -2.92
CA ARG A 331 -0.25 -10.50 -3.59
C ARG A 331 0.82 -9.42 -3.54
N ILE A 332 1.86 -9.64 -2.75
CA ILE A 332 3.05 -8.77 -2.75
C ILE A 332 3.77 -8.99 -4.08
N LEU A 333 3.89 -7.93 -4.89
CA LEU A 333 4.55 -7.96 -6.19
C LEU A 333 6.05 -7.70 -6.04
N THR A 334 6.42 -6.76 -5.17
CA THR A 334 7.80 -6.45 -4.80
C THR A 334 7.85 -5.67 -3.49
N ASP A 335 9.02 -5.64 -2.87
CA ASP A 335 9.34 -4.81 -1.71
C ASP A 335 10.69 -4.12 -1.92
N PHE A 336 10.82 -2.93 -1.34
CA PHE A 336 12.07 -2.18 -1.32
C PHE A 336 12.42 -1.85 0.12
N SER A 337 13.60 -2.28 0.56
CA SER A 337 14.05 -2.13 1.94
C SER A 337 15.12 -1.04 2.07
N GLY A 338 15.13 -0.33 3.18
CA GLY A 338 16.10 0.72 3.49
C GLY A 338 15.99 1.95 2.59
N THR A 339 17.06 2.75 2.58
CA THR A 339 17.12 3.96 1.74
C THR A 339 17.23 3.56 0.27
N GLN A 340 16.35 4.13 -0.56
CA GLN A 340 16.31 3.92 -2.00
C GLN A 340 16.50 5.28 -2.68
N HIS A 341 17.54 5.42 -3.49
CA HIS A 341 17.69 6.60 -4.33
C HIS A 341 16.60 6.64 -5.41
N TYR A 342 16.41 7.81 -6.03
CA TYR A 342 15.47 7.99 -7.13
C TYR A 342 15.65 6.89 -8.18
N GLN A 343 14.60 6.09 -8.39
CA GLN A 343 14.61 5.01 -9.36
C GLN A 343 13.20 4.76 -9.90
N SER A 344 13.12 3.96 -10.98
CA SER A 344 11.88 3.57 -11.62
C SER A 344 11.69 2.05 -11.54
N TYR A 345 10.48 1.62 -11.17
CA TYR A 345 10.09 0.21 -11.20
C TYR A 345 8.90 0.01 -12.12
N SER A 346 8.93 -1.07 -12.91
CA SER A 346 7.88 -1.42 -13.87
C SER A 346 7.44 -2.86 -13.69
N TYR A 347 6.13 -3.08 -13.64
CA TYR A 347 5.51 -4.39 -13.50
C TYR A 347 4.59 -4.70 -14.70
N PRO A 348 4.76 -5.87 -15.36
CA PRO A 348 3.89 -6.32 -16.44
C PRO A 348 2.58 -6.90 -15.89
N ILE A 349 1.45 -6.40 -16.38
CA ILE A 349 0.11 -6.82 -15.99
C ILE A 349 -0.42 -7.79 -17.04
N ILE A 350 -0.82 -8.98 -16.60
CA ILE A 350 -1.27 -10.07 -17.49
C ILE A 350 -2.80 -10.20 -17.46
N SER A 351 -3.42 -9.97 -16.30
CA SER A 351 -4.87 -10.07 -16.13
C SER A 351 -5.59 -8.86 -16.74
N PRO A 352 -6.65 -9.05 -17.53
CA PRO A 352 -7.49 -7.95 -18.02
C PRO A 352 -8.49 -7.44 -16.97
N ASN A 353 -8.64 -8.14 -15.84
CA ASN A 353 -9.71 -7.87 -14.88
C ASN A 353 -9.44 -6.60 -14.04
N PRO A 354 -10.50 -6.00 -13.47
CA PRO A 354 -10.36 -4.96 -12.45
C PRO A 354 -9.43 -5.40 -11.32
N THR A 355 -8.62 -4.46 -10.83
CA THR A 355 -7.65 -4.70 -9.75
C THR A 355 -7.41 -3.41 -8.96
N GLN A 356 -6.80 -3.52 -7.79
CA GLN A 356 -6.21 -2.36 -7.11
C GLN A 356 -4.75 -2.62 -6.78
N PHE A 357 -3.95 -1.56 -6.84
CA PHE A 357 -2.56 -1.58 -6.42
C PHE A 357 -2.39 -0.76 -5.16
N LEU A 358 -1.62 -1.28 -4.20
CA LEU A 358 -1.34 -0.62 -2.93
C LEU A 358 0.17 -0.36 -2.82
N PHE A 359 0.52 0.87 -2.46
CA PHE A 359 1.86 1.26 -2.02
C PHE A 359 1.81 1.39 -0.50
N VAL A 360 2.45 0.46 0.20
CA VAL A 360 2.37 0.33 1.65
C VAL A 360 3.74 0.61 2.25
N PHE A 361 3.90 1.75 2.91
CA PHE A 361 5.16 2.14 3.52
C PHE A 361 5.16 1.87 5.02
N VAL A 362 6.21 1.19 5.48
CA VAL A 362 6.48 0.87 6.88
C VAL A 362 7.81 1.53 7.27
N ARG A 363 7.79 2.29 8.36
CA ARG A 363 8.98 2.99 8.87
C ARG A 363 9.95 2.02 9.54
N SER A 364 11.22 2.40 9.63
CA SER A 364 12.23 1.68 10.41
C SER A 364 11.72 1.40 11.83
N ARG A 365 11.91 0.15 12.29
CA ARG A 365 11.59 -0.32 13.65
C ARG A 365 10.12 -0.20 14.04
N SER A 366 9.21 -0.18 13.05
CA SER A 366 7.77 -0.16 13.33
C SER A 366 7.27 -1.43 14.02
N SER A 367 7.92 -2.59 13.76
CA SER A 367 7.59 -3.87 14.40
C SER A 367 7.81 -3.88 15.91
N THR A 368 8.71 -3.04 16.44
CA THR A 368 8.93 -2.87 17.89
C THR A 368 8.23 -1.63 18.45
N LYS A 369 7.43 -0.92 17.63
CA LYS A 369 6.80 0.39 17.95
C LYS A 369 7.81 1.48 18.30
N GLU A 370 9.04 1.35 17.82
CA GLU A 370 10.11 2.34 17.95
C GLU A 370 10.32 3.09 16.63
N ASP A 371 9.22 3.34 15.91
CA ASP A 371 9.19 3.95 14.58
C ASP A 371 10.07 5.20 14.49
N VAL A 372 10.88 5.25 13.44
CA VAL A 372 11.60 6.47 13.07
C VAL A 372 10.69 7.39 12.27
N ILE A 373 10.07 8.34 12.96
CA ILE A 373 9.06 9.24 12.38
C ILE A 373 9.58 10.17 11.26
N THR A 374 10.90 10.26 11.09
CA THR A 374 11.55 11.01 10.00
C THR A 374 11.64 10.22 8.70
N ASP A 375 11.38 8.91 8.72
CA ASP A 375 11.40 8.09 7.51
C ASP A 375 10.29 8.50 6.55
N ARG A 376 10.62 8.55 5.27
CA ARG A 376 9.72 9.00 4.21
C ARG A 376 9.87 8.18 2.95
N ALA A 377 8.75 7.93 2.29
CA ALA A 377 8.70 7.50 0.90
C ALA A 377 8.07 8.60 0.05
N PHE A 378 8.59 8.73 -1.16
CA PHE A 378 8.19 9.73 -2.14
C PHE A 378 7.90 9.02 -3.45
N ILE A 379 6.76 9.31 -4.07
CA ILE A 379 6.42 8.85 -5.42
C ILE A 379 6.25 10.08 -6.29
N TYR A 380 7.05 10.17 -7.34
CA TYR A 380 7.11 11.29 -8.27
C TYR A 380 6.20 11.06 -9.47
N ARG A 381 6.10 9.82 -9.93
CA ARG A 381 5.29 9.45 -11.10
C ARG A 381 4.62 8.11 -10.89
N ILE A 382 3.37 7.99 -11.36
CA ILE A 382 2.72 6.70 -11.59
C ILE A 382 2.16 6.71 -13.01
N ASN A 383 2.52 5.71 -13.80
CA ASN A 383 2.06 5.50 -15.16
C ASN A 383 1.41 4.13 -15.29
N VAL A 384 0.17 4.07 -15.75
CA VAL A 384 -0.55 2.82 -16.03
C VAL A 384 -1.05 2.84 -17.45
N THR A 385 -0.68 1.85 -18.26
CA THR A 385 -1.10 1.76 -19.66
C THR A 385 -2.40 0.97 -19.81
N ASN A 386 -3.11 1.18 -20.91
CA ASN A 386 -4.24 0.35 -21.36
C ASN A 386 -5.36 0.18 -20.32
N VAL A 387 -5.64 1.22 -19.53
CA VAL A 387 -6.76 1.22 -18.58
C VAL A 387 -8.09 1.23 -19.34
N GLY A 388 -9.11 0.54 -18.84
CA GLY A 388 -10.45 0.52 -19.43
C GLY A 388 -11.02 1.92 -19.69
N ASP A 389 -11.80 2.05 -20.77
CA ASP A 389 -12.27 3.32 -21.36
C ASP A 389 -13.28 4.12 -20.51
N LYS A 390 -13.75 3.54 -19.40
CA LYS A 390 -14.65 4.16 -18.43
C LYS A 390 -13.94 4.59 -17.14
N SER A 391 -12.74 4.07 -16.89
CA SER A 391 -11.93 4.35 -15.69
C SER A 391 -10.78 5.31 -15.97
N GLY A 392 -10.19 5.23 -17.17
CA GLY A 392 -9.00 5.96 -17.59
C GLY A 392 -9.28 7.21 -18.42
N GLY A 393 -8.28 8.09 -18.48
CA GLY A 393 -8.24 9.23 -19.40
C GLY A 393 -7.20 9.01 -20.48
N ALA A 394 -7.42 9.56 -21.68
CA ALA A 394 -6.44 9.49 -22.76
C ALA A 394 -5.54 10.74 -22.77
N SER A 395 -4.23 10.55 -22.66
CA SER A 395 -3.27 11.67 -22.78
C SER A 395 -3.02 12.08 -24.23
N THR A 396 -3.19 11.14 -25.15
CA THR A 396 -3.01 11.28 -26.60
C THR A 396 -3.94 10.33 -27.36
N CYS A 397 -4.00 10.47 -28.68
CA CYS A 397 -4.66 9.51 -29.56
C CYS A 397 -3.61 8.83 -30.44
N LEU A 398 -3.70 7.51 -30.59
CA LEU A 398 -2.84 6.68 -31.42
C LEU A 398 -3.45 6.52 -32.81
N GLN A 399 -2.61 6.36 -33.83
CA GLN A 399 -3.08 6.04 -35.17
C GLN A 399 -3.81 4.69 -35.16
N CYS A 400 -5.00 4.66 -35.77
CA CYS A 400 -5.83 3.47 -35.79
C CYS A 400 -5.42 2.51 -36.92
N PRO A 401 -5.38 1.19 -36.66
CA PRO A 401 -5.36 0.19 -37.71
C PRO A 401 -6.57 0.34 -38.64
N LYS A 402 -6.34 0.35 -39.96
CA LYS A 402 -7.41 0.49 -40.97
C LYS A 402 -7.74 -0.86 -41.60
N TYR A 403 -9.04 -1.18 -41.71
CA TYR A 403 -9.55 -2.29 -42.50
C TYR A 403 -10.72 -1.82 -43.37
N ASN A 404 -10.67 -2.07 -44.68
CA ASN A 404 -11.61 -1.53 -45.66
C ASN A 404 -11.83 0.00 -45.53
N GLY A 405 -10.76 0.75 -45.28
CA GLY A 405 -10.81 2.21 -45.12
C GLY A 405 -11.47 2.72 -43.84
N LYS A 406 -11.92 1.83 -42.94
CA LYS A 406 -12.47 2.18 -41.64
C LYS A 406 -11.47 1.87 -40.53
N CYS A 407 -11.37 2.77 -39.56
CA CYS A 407 -10.67 2.51 -38.31
C CYS A 407 -11.35 1.34 -37.59
N VAL A 408 -10.57 0.32 -37.25
CA VAL A 408 -11.04 -0.85 -36.52
C VAL A 408 -10.14 -1.05 -35.30
N HIS A 409 -10.75 -1.39 -34.16
CA HIS A 409 -10.01 -2.09 -33.12
C HIS A 409 -9.46 -3.39 -33.73
N CYS A 410 -8.24 -3.81 -33.39
CA CYS A 410 -7.68 -5.08 -33.86
C CYS A 410 -8.56 -6.25 -33.38
N LEU A 411 -9.63 -6.55 -34.11
CA LEU A 411 -10.48 -7.71 -33.92
C LEU A 411 -10.02 -8.82 -34.88
N ALA A 412 -10.51 -10.03 -34.62
CA ALA A 412 -10.13 -11.27 -35.30
C ALA A 412 -9.95 -11.11 -36.83
N ALA A 413 -8.92 -11.77 -37.36
CA ALA A 413 -8.51 -11.84 -38.78
C ALA A 413 -7.80 -10.62 -39.40
N ILE A 414 -7.36 -9.64 -38.60
CA ILE A 414 -6.61 -8.46 -39.09
C ILE A 414 -5.20 -8.46 -38.48
N LEU A 415 -4.18 -8.67 -39.32
CA LEU A 415 -2.76 -8.61 -38.95
C LEU A 415 -2.17 -7.25 -39.37
N ARG A 416 -1.25 -6.73 -38.56
CA ARG A 416 -0.38 -5.62 -38.97
C ARG A 416 0.65 -6.16 -39.96
N SER A 417 0.56 -5.77 -41.23
CA SER A 417 1.68 -5.94 -42.15
C SER A 417 2.81 -5.03 -41.67
N TYR A 418 3.83 -5.61 -41.04
CA TYR A 418 5.11 -4.94 -40.87
C TYR A 418 5.69 -4.71 -42.27
N TYR A 419 5.52 -3.51 -42.83
CA TYR A 419 6.44 -3.05 -43.85
C TYR A 419 7.74 -2.67 -43.13
N GLN A 420 8.69 -3.60 -43.11
CA GLN A 420 10.10 -3.27 -42.98
C GLN A 420 10.45 -2.36 -44.18
N PHE A 421 10.90 -1.15 -43.87
CA PHE A 421 11.74 -0.37 -44.78
C PHE A 421 13.20 -0.61 -44.42
#